data_AF-A0A8H7MLS8-F1
#
_entry.id   AF-A0A8H7MLS8-F1
#
_cell.length_a   1.000
_cell.length_b   1.000
_cell.length_c   1.000
_cell.angle_alpha   90.00
_cell.angle_beta   90.00
_cell.angle_gamma   90.00
#
_symmetry.space_group_name_H-M   'P 1'
#
loop_
_entity.id
_entity.type
_entity.pdbx_description
1 polymer ?
#
loop_
_entity_poly.entity_id
_entity_poly.type
_entity_poly.pdbx_seq_one_letter_code
_entity_poly.pdbx_strand_id
1 'polypeptide(L)'
;MEDILELLHQRKQQGADQTCAMDWTYVGDNPTFYDVWIARGMTGDSFFKIPEDGSWDFAWNLFWNDDKARSRLTATKPFQVFACWNGVTSFTAKPLLDGLIRFRAHGPGECFQGEPKLFAKDMWANGYGKIAVVPSVNVEYSDEATRKIKALKGYVARHVANEGDDGRIEWETKPPEKVKCMLDYHHQTFVDWDEGLRPRVSGEAAR
;
A
#
# COMPACT_ATOMS: atom_id res chain seq x y z
N MET A 1 -0.51 21.32 -2.43
CA MET A 1 0.48 21.17 -3.53
C MET A 1 1.75 20.44 -3.07
N GLU A 2 2.22 20.67 -1.84
CA GLU A 2 3.39 19.97 -1.26
C GLU A 2 3.27 18.43 -1.29
N ASP A 3 2.08 17.89 -1.05
CA ASP A 3 1.83 16.44 -1.02
C ASP A 3 2.30 15.71 -2.28
N ILE A 4 1.93 16.23 -3.46
CA ILE A 4 2.31 15.61 -4.74
C ILE A 4 3.81 15.76 -4.98
N LEU A 5 4.38 16.93 -4.65
CA LEU A 5 5.81 17.18 -4.81
C LEU A 5 6.66 16.24 -3.93
N GLU A 6 6.20 15.97 -2.71
CA GLU A 6 6.87 15.05 -1.79
C GLU A 6 6.80 13.60 -2.26
N LEU A 7 5.64 13.14 -2.76
CA LEU A 7 5.55 11.81 -3.35
C LEU A 7 6.48 11.65 -4.56
N LEU A 8 6.54 12.66 -5.44
CA LEU A 8 7.46 12.66 -6.58
C LEU A 8 8.93 12.72 -6.14
N HIS A 9 9.23 13.53 -5.11
CA HIS A 9 10.56 13.63 -4.52
C HIS A 9 11.01 12.28 -3.98
N GLN A 10 10.23 11.67 -3.10
CA GLN A 10 10.54 10.37 -2.49
C GLN A 10 10.61 9.27 -3.54
N ARG A 11 9.75 9.27 -4.57
CA ARG A 11 9.85 8.28 -5.66
C ARG A 11 11.20 8.37 -6.35
N LYS A 12 11.62 9.58 -6.71
CA LYS A 12 12.91 9.83 -7.37
C LYS A 12 14.08 9.54 -6.43
N GLN A 13 14.01 10.05 -5.20
CA GLN A 13 15.07 9.93 -4.21
C GLN A 13 15.29 8.45 -3.91
N GLN A 14 14.26 7.71 -3.48
CA GLN A 14 14.33 6.30 -3.09
C GLN A 14 14.58 5.35 -4.28
N GLY A 15 14.41 5.83 -5.52
CA GLY A 15 14.40 4.98 -6.71
C GLY A 15 13.22 4.00 -6.69
N ALA A 16 12.07 4.45 -6.18
CA ALA A 16 10.86 3.66 -6.07
C ALA A 16 10.12 3.61 -7.41
N ASP A 17 9.45 2.50 -7.67
CA ASP A 17 8.55 2.33 -8.81
C ASP A 17 7.19 2.97 -8.52
N GLN A 18 6.75 2.95 -7.26
CA GLN A 18 5.52 3.58 -6.77
C GLN A 18 5.70 4.13 -5.35
N THR A 19 5.07 5.28 -5.08
CA THR A 19 4.99 5.90 -3.75
C THR A 19 3.55 6.31 -3.45
N CYS A 20 3.04 5.97 -2.27
CA CYS A 20 1.68 6.32 -1.83
C CYS A 20 1.70 7.17 -0.56
N ALA A 21 0.66 7.98 -0.37
CA ALA A 21 0.43 8.71 0.87
C ALA A 21 -0.05 7.81 2.03
N MET A 22 -0.32 8.41 3.17
CA MET A 22 -1.17 7.84 4.23
C MET A 22 -2.57 8.42 4.11
N ASP A 23 -3.55 7.55 3.92
CA ASP A 23 -4.95 7.92 3.75
C ASP A 23 -5.75 7.67 5.01
N TRP A 24 -6.47 8.69 5.43
CA TRP A 24 -7.16 8.70 6.71
C TRP A 24 -8.64 8.95 6.52
N THR A 25 -9.43 8.51 7.50
CA THR A 25 -10.84 8.86 7.60
C THR A 25 -11.23 9.00 9.07
N TYR A 26 -12.35 9.67 9.35
CA TYR A 26 -12.92 9.79 10.69
C TYR A 26 -14.15 8.88 10.82
N VAL A 27 -13.93 7.59 11.14
CA VAL A 27 -15.02 6.66 11.50
C VAL A 27 -15.44 6.78 12.98
N GLY A 28 -14.71 7.58 13.76
CA GLY A 28 -14.97 7.94 15.15
C GLY A 28 -14.16 9.18 15.56
N ASP A 29 -13.91 9.37 16.86
CA ASP A 29 -13.22 10.56 17.37
C ASP A 29 -11.76 10.67 16.89
N ASN A 30 -11.10 9.52 16.70
CA ASN A 30 -9.73 9.44 16.20
C ASN A 30 -9.71 8.94 14.77
N PRO A 31 -8.82 9.48 13.90
CA PRO A 31 -8.77 9.03 12.53
C PRO A 31 -8.17 7.64 12.41
N THR A 32 -8.66 6.88 11.44
CA THR A 32 -8.23 5.52 11.08
C THR A 32 -7.68 5.50 9.67
N PHE A 33 -6.79 4.55 9.37
CA PHE A 33 -6.30 4.36 8.01
C PHE A 33 -7.45 3.81 7.14
N TYR A 34 -7.76 4.50 6.03
CA TYR A 34 -8.96 4.19 5.23
C TYR A 34 -8.76 3.00 4.29
N ASP A 35 -7.65 3.00 3.54
CA ASP A 35 -7.42 2.12 2.39
C ASP A 35 -7.00 0.67 2.76
N VAL A 36 -7.47 0.16 3.90
CA VAL A 36 -7.08 -1.16 4.43
C VAL A 36 -7.42 -2.31 3.50
N TRP A 37 -8.49 -2.19 2.71
CA TRP A 37 -8.90 -3.21 1.75
C TRP A 37 -7.86 -3.39 0.64
N ILE A 38 -7.18 -2.31 0.24
CA ILE A 38 -6.18 -2.27 -0.83
C ILE A 38 -4.77 -2.53 -0.31
N ALA A 39 -4.42 -1.91 0.81
CA ALA A 39 -3.04 -1.84 1.28
C ALA A 39 -2.53 -3.17 1.82
N ARG A 40 -1.29 -3.55 1.47
CA ARG A 40 -0.63 -4.77 1.96
C ARG A 40 0.81 -4.49 2.31
N GLY A 41 1.22 -4.82 3.54
CA GLY A 41 2.60 -4.71 4.00
C GLY A 41 3.52 -5.78 3.37
N MET A 42 4.80 -5.77 3.75
CA MET A 42 5.75 -6.79 3.31
C MET A 42 5.62 -8.13 4.06
N THR A 43 4.73 -8.22 5.04
CA THR A 43 4.24 -9.49 5.60
C THR A 43 3.14 -10.12 4.75
N GLY A 44 2.65 -9.40 3.73
CA GLY A 44 1.49 -9.78 2.93
C GLY A 44 0.15 -9.51 3.60
N ASP A 45 0.11 -9.07 4.86
CA ASP A 45 -1.13 -8.72 5.57
C ASP A 45 -1.57 -7.28 5.28
N SER A 46 -2.79 -6.91 5.69
CA SER A 46 -3.27 -5.53 5.67
C SER A 46 -2.47 -4.64 6.63
N PHE A 47 -2.65 -3.30 6.55
CA PHE A 47 -1.91 -2.38 7.42
C PHE A 47 -2.36 -2.43 8.89
N PHE A 48 -3.59 -2.82 9.18
CA PHE A 48 -4.03 -3.22 10.52
C PHE A 48 -4.86 -4.50 10.47
N LYS A 49 -5.03 -5.16 11.62
CA LYS A 49 -5.77 -6.41 11.73
C LYS A 49 -7.27 -6.14 11.57
N ILE A 50 -7.91 -6.82 10.63
CA ILE A 50 -9.37 -6.93 10.57
C ILE A 50 -9.77 -8.24 11.27
N PRO A 51 -10.51 -8.20 12.39
CA PRO A 51 -11.04 -9.38 13.07
C PRO A 51 -12.11 -10.11 12.24
N GLU A 52 -12.52 -11.30 12.69
CA GLU A 52 -13.46 -12.19 11.98
C GLU A 52 -14.86 -11.56 11.80
N ASP A 53 -15.25 -10.67 12.71
CA ASP A 53 -16.50 -9.90 12.63
C ASP A 53 -16.40 -8.68 11.70
N GLY A 54 -15.28 -8.52 10.98
CA GLY A 54 -15.08 -7.47 9.98
C GLY A 54 -14.96 -6.05 10.56
N SER A 55 -14.89 -5.90 11.89
CA SER A 55 -14.80 -4.60 12.55
C SER A 55 -13.45 -3.91 12.29
N TRP A 56 -13.36 -2.63 12.64
CA TRP A 56 -12.12 -1.85 12.55
C TRP A 56 -11.51 -1.60 13.93
N ASP A 57 -11.80 -2.44 14.92
CA ASP A 57 -11.42 -2.22 16.32
C ASP A 57 -9.90 -2.14 16.53
N PHE A 58 -9.11 -2.73 15.63
CA PHE A 58 -7.65 -2.69 15.66
C PHE A 58 -7.03 -1.64 14.72
N ALA A 59 -7.82 -0.71 14.16
CA ALA A 59 -7.35 0.25 13.14
C ALA A 59 -6.19 1.15 13.57
N TRP A 60 -6.02 1.37 14.88
CA TRP A 60 -4.90 2.15 15.43
C TRP A 60 -3.62 1.36 15.61
N ASN A 61 -3.68 0.03 15.55
CA ASN A 61 -2.51 -0.84 15.67
C ASN A 61 -1.91 -1.14 14.29
N LEU A 62 -1.47 -0.08 13.61
CA LEU A 62 -0.87 -0.18 12.28
C LEU A 62 0.45 -0.96 12.35
N PHE A 63 0.64 -1.88 11.41
CA PHE A 63 1.83 -2.73 11.27
C PHE A 63 2.13 -3.54 12.55
N TRP A 64 1.08 -4.05 13.20
CA TRP A 64 1.17 -4.87 14.42
C TRP A 64 2.06 -6.12 14.25
N ASN A 65 2.20 -6.64 13.04
CA ASN A 65 2.99 -7.81 12.70
C ASN A 65 4.26 -7.50 11.88
N ASP A 66 4.62 -6.21 11.73
CA ASP A 66 5.79 -5.77 10.96
C ASP A 66 6.54 -4.66 11.72
N ASP A 67 7.51 -5.08 12.53
CA ASP A 67 8.30 -4.15 13.36
C ASP A 67 9.14 -3.17 12.52
N LYS A 68 9.58 -3.57 11.31
CA LYS A 68 10.35 -2.73 10.39
C LYS A 68 9.46 -1.60 9.85
N ALA A 69 8.27 -1.93 9.33
CA ALA A 69 7.32 -0.94 8.87
C ALA A 69 6.80 -0.05 10.01
N ARG A 70 6.47 -0.63 11.17
CA ARG A 70 5.99 0.12 12.34
C ARG A 70 7.02 1.14 12.82
N SER A 71 8.28 0.75 12.95
CA SER A 71 9.36 1.64 13.39
C SER A 71 9.56 2.81 12.42
N ARG A 72 9.49 2.54 11.11
CA ARG A 72 9.63 3.57 10.08
C ARG A 72 8.41 4.50 10.04
N LEU A 73 7.19 3.97 10.19
CA LEU A 73 5.98 4.79 10.33
C LEU A 73 6.10 5.75 11.53
N THR A 74 6.48 5.25 12.71
CA THR A 74 6.66 6.08 13.92
C THR A 74 7.73 7.16 13.72
N ALA A 75 8.80 6.84 12.99
CA ALA A 75 9.85 7.80 12.64
C ALA A 75 9.49 8.70 11.44
N THR A 76 8.28 8.56 10.86
CA THR A 76 7.84 9.27 9.65
C THR A 76 8.79 9.07 8.46
N LYS A 77 9.37 7.88 8.34
CA LYS A 77 10.29 7.50 7.26
C LYS A 77 9.55 6.66 6.21
N PRO A 78 9.82 6.85 4.90
CA PRO A 78 9.25 6.02 3.85
C PRO A 78 9.55 4.54 4.07
N PHE A 79 8.63 3.62 3.76
CA PHE A 79 8.87 2.17 3.92
C PHE A 79 8.23 1.36 2.80
N GLN A 80 8.85 0.21 2.48
CA GLN A 80 8.37 -0.67 1.42
C GLN A 80 7.10 -1.41 1.84
N VAL A 81 6.22 -1.63 0.87
CA VAL A 81 4.98 -2.38 1.00
C VAL A 81 4.75 -3.25 -0.24
N PHE A 82 3.91 -4.27 -0.14
CA PHE A 82 3.51 -5.04 -1.31
C PHE A 82 2.57 -4.23 -2.21
N ALA A 83 1.58 -3.55 -1.63
CA ALA A 83 0.61 -2.74 -2.37
C ALA A 83 0.13 -1.54 -1.55
N CYS A 84 -0.14 -0.43 -2.24
CA CYS A 84 -0.78 0.77 -1.70
C CYS A 84 -1.43 1.59 -2.82
N TRP A 85 -2.33 2.49 -2.46
CA TRP A 85 -2.82 3.58 -3.32
C TRP A 85 -3.04 4.82 -2.47
N ASN A 86 -3.78 4.63 -1.37
CA ASN A 86 -3.85 5.48 -0.20
C ASN A 86 -4.21 6.93 -0.56
N GLY A 87 -5.33 7.09 -1.27
CA GLY A 87 -5.85 8.38 -1.74
C GLY A 87 -5.03 9.02 -2.87
N VAL A 88 -3.71 9.14 -2.71
CA VAL A 88 -2.79 9.74 -3.68
C VAL A 88 -1.53 8.87 -3.85
N THR A 89 -1.23 8.52 -5.10
CA THR A 89 -0.06 7.72 -5.48
C THR A 89 0.71 8.39 -6.62
N SER A 90 2.01 8.10 -6.70
CA SER A 90 2.86 8.43 -7.82
C SER A 90 3.61 7.17 -8.25
N PHE A 91 3.64 6.86 -9.55
CA PHE A 91 4.31 5.66 -10.06
C PHE A 91 5.01 5.90 -11.40
N THR A 92 5.94 5.01 -11.74
CA THR A 92 6.60 4.99 -13.05
C THR A 92 5.63 4.54 -14.14
N ALA A 93 5.57 5.29 -15.24
CA ALA A 93 4.69 4.99 -16.37
C ALA A 93 5.24 3.89 -17.29
N LYS A 94 6.53 3.54 -17.17
CA LYS A 94 7.21 2.61 -18.08
C LYS A 94 6.47 1.28 -18.31
N PRO A 95 6.04 0.52 -17.28
CA PRO A 95 5.35 -0.76 -17.51
C PRO A 95 4.00 -0.62 -18.22
N LEU A 96 3.32 0.53 -18.10
CA LEU A 96 2.11 0.84 -18.85
C LEU A 96 2.43 1.16 -20.31
N LEU A 97 3.43 2.01 -20.54
CA LEU A 97 3.84 2.42 -21.89
C LEU A 97 4.40 1.27 -22.72
N ASP A 98 5.11 0.35 -22.07
CA ASP A 98 5.66 -0.86 -22.70
C ASP A 98 4.58 -1.96 -22.88
N GLY A 99 3.35 -1.74 -22.41
CA GLY A 99 2.24 -2.70 -22.51
C GLY A 99 2.38 -3.94 -21.62
N LEU A 100 3.25 -3.90 -20.61
CA LEU A 100 3.50 -5.00 -19.67
C LEU A 100 2.38 -5.15 -18.63
N ILE A 101 1.76 -4.03 -18.24
CA ILE A 101 0.64 -4.00 -17.29
C ILE A 101 -0.49 -3.12 -17.82
N ARG A 102 -1.69 -3.26 -17.23
CA ARG A 102 -2.85 -2.40 -17.49
C ARG A 102 -3.74 -2.34 -16.26
N PHE A 103 -4.57 -1.31 -16.17
CA PHE A 103 -5.71 -1.30 -15.24
C PHE A 103 -6.70 -2.41 -15.63
N ARG A 104 -7.10 -3.24 -14.65
CA ARG A 104 -7.92 -4.43 -14.89
C ARG A 104 -8.66 -4.87 -13.62
N ALA A 105 -9.72 -5.63 -13.83
CA ALA A 105 -10.34 -6.46 -12.80
C ALA A 105 -9.55 -7.77 -12.58
N HIS A 106 -9.96 -8.51 -11.55
CA HIS A 106 -9.46 -9.85 -11.26
C HIS A 106 -9.67 -10.82 -12.43
N GLY A 107 -8.72 -11.71 -12.64
CA GLY A 107 -8.80 -12.78 -13.64
C GLY A 107 -9.40 -14.08 -13.09
N PRO A 108 -9.63 -15.10 -13.95
CA PRO A 108 -10.11 -16.40 -13.52
C PRO A 108 -9.14 -17.09 -12.55
N GLY A 109 -9.63 -17.39 -11.34
CA GLY A 109 -8.82 -18.02 -10.28
C GLY A 109 -7.86 -17.07 -9.59
N GLU A 110 -8.04 -15.75 -9.71
CA GLU A 110 -7.35 -14.74 -8.93
C GLU A 110 -8.30 -14.17 -7.88
N CYS A 111 -7.80 -13.92 -6.68
CA CYS A 111 -8.55 -13.23 -5.63
C CYS A 111 -9.25 -11.94 -6.13
N PHE A 112 -10.55 -11.82 -5.86
CA PHE A 112 -11.31 -10.58 -6.07
C PHE A 112 -10.78 -9.48 -5.16
N GLN A 113 -10.17 -8.45 -5.74
CA GLN A 113 -9.59 -7.29 -5.05
C GLN A 113 -9.79 -6.03 -5.89
N GLY A 114 -9.66 -4.87 -5.24
CA GLY A 114 -9.63 -3.59 -5.94
C GLY A 114 -8.48 -3.50 -6.95
N GLU A 115 -8.75 -2.81 -8.06
CA GLU A 115 -7.80 -2.54 -9.13
C GLU A 115 -6.42 -2.05 -8.63
N PRO A 116 -6.30 -1.16 -7.63
CA PRO A 116 -4.98 -0.70 -7.19
C PRO A 116 -4.08 -1.80 -6.59
N LYS A 117 -4.66 -2.80 -5.89
CA LYS A 117 -3.89 -3.94 -5.38
C LYS A 117 -3.41 -4.81 -6.54
N LEU A 118 -4.28 -5.05 -7.53
CA LEU A 118 -3.95 -5.81 -8.74
C LEU A 118 -2.86 -5.09 -9.56
N PHE A 119 -2.92 -3.77 -9.66
CA PHE A 119 -1.91 -2.95 -10.31
C PHE A 119 -0.53 -3.12 -9.66
N ALA A 120 -0.44 -3.01 -8.33
CA ALA A 120 0.80 -3.25 -7.60
C ALA A 120 1.35 -4.67 -7.80
N LYS A 121 0.46 -5.67 -7.80
CA LYS A 121 0.84 -7.06 -8.09
C LYS A 121 1.40 -7.23 -9.51
N ASP A 122 0.77 -6.63 -10.50
CA ASP A 122 1.24 -6.69 -11.89
C ASP A 122 2.60 -5.95 -12.05
N MET A 123 2.80 -4.86 -11.31
CA MET A 123 4.11 -4.20 -11.20
C MET A 123 5.17 -5.16 -10.64
N TRP A 124 4.90 -5.83 -9.51
CA TRP A 124 5.79 -6.85 -8.94
C TRP A 124 6.14 -7.95 -9.94
N ALA A 125 5.15 -8.48 -10.65
CA ALA A 125 5.34 -9.54 -11.64
C ALA A 125 6.25 -9.14 -12.81
N ASN A 126 6.35 -7.84 -13.10
CA ASN A 126 7.18 -7.28 -14.16
C ASN A 126 8.46 -6.62 -13.65
N GLY A 127 8.85 -6.86 -12.39
CA GLY A 127 10.11 -6.36 -11.82
C GLY A 127 10.05 -4.92 -11.27
N TYR A 128 8.86 -4.34 -11.13
CA TYR A 128 8.62 -3.00 -10.59
C TYR A 128 8.14 -3.05 -9.13
N GLY A 129 8.84 -3.81 -8.30
CA GLY A 129 8.44 -4.11 -6.91
C GLY A 129 8.84 -3.07 -5.85
N LYS A 130 9.49 -1.97 -6.23
CA LYS A 130 9.88 -0.94 -5.26
C LYS A 130 8.71 -0.01 -4.96
N ILE A 131 7.74 -0.52 -4.22
CA ILE A 131 6.51 0.18 -3.84
C ILE A 131 6.64 0.63 -2.40
N ALA A 132 6.41 1.91 -2.12
CA ALA A 132 6.58 2.48 -0.80
C ALA A 132 5.41 3.36 -0.35
N VAL A 133 5.22 3.43 0.95
CA VAL A 133 4.41 4.47 1.60
C VAL A 133 5.33 5.59 2.06
N VAL A 134 4.85 6.83 1.95
CA VAL A 134 5.53 8.06 2.37
C VAL A 134 4.73 8.71 3.51
N PRO A 135 5.08 8.44 4.78
CA PRO A 135 4.27 8.88 5.93
C PRO A 135 4.22 10.39 6.16
N SER A 136 5.12 11.16 5.53
CA SER A 136 5.11 12.63 5.56
C SER A 136 3.89 13.20 4.83
N VAL A 137 3.26 12.43 3.93
CA VAL A 137 2.08 12.84 3.16
C VAL A 137 0.83 12.22 3.76
N ASN A 138 -0.02 13.03 4.38
CA ASN A 138 -1.26 12.62 5.01
C ASN A 138 -2.44 13.29 4.32
N VAL A 139 -3.40 12.48 3.84
CA VAL A 139 -4.55 12.91 3.02
C VAL A 139 -5.88 12.41 3.60
N GLU A 140 -6.97 12.98 3.10
CA GLU A 140 -8.37 12.66 3.40
C GLU A 140 -9.23 13.11 2.18
N TYR A 141 -10.48 12.66 2.07
CA TYR A 141 -11.35 12.90 0.91
C TYR A 141 -12.10 14.24 0.88
N SER A 142 -11.96 15.08 1.90
CA SER A 142 -12.57 16.41 2.02
C SER A 142 -11.56 17.46 2.47
N ASP A 143 -11.75 18.70 2.03
CA ASP A 143 -10.90 19.81 2.45
C ASP A 143 -10.92 20.04 3.97
N GLU A 144 -12.09 19.88 4.60
CA GLU A 144 -12.24 20.09 6.04
C GLU A 144 -11.51 19.02 6.84
N ALA A 145 -11.77 17.74 6.59
CA ALA A 145 -11.11 16.69 7.34
C ALA A 145 -9.63 16.54 6.94
N THR A 146 -9.22 16.87 5.71
CA THR A 146 -7.79 17.00 5.36
C THR A 146 -7.09 18.03 6.24
N ARG A 147 -7.70 19.20 6.50
CA ARG A 147 -7.12 20.19 7.42
C ARG A 147 -6.97 19.63 8.84
N LYS A 148 -7.96 18.88 9.34
CA LYS A 148 -7.89 18.24 10.66
C LYS A 148 -6.79 17.18 10.72
N ILE A 149 -6.69 16.33 9.70
CA ILE A 149 -5.63 15.31 9.57
C ILE A 149 -4.26 15.96 9.53
N LYS A 150 -4.03 16.98 8.70
CA LYS A 150 -2.73 17.66 8.62
C LYS A 150 -2.38 18.40 9.91
N ALA A 151 -3.34 18.96 10.63
CA ALA A 151 -3.11 19.55 11.95
C ALA A 151 -2.65 18.49 12.98
N LEU A 152 -3.24 17.29 12.92
CA LEU A 152 -2.92 16.19 13.85
C LEU A 152 -1.63 15.44 13.49
N LYS A 153 -1.48 15.05 12.23
CA LYS A 153 -0.40 14.20 11.72
C LYS A 153 0.79 14.99 11.20
N GLY A 154 0.62 16.28 10.93
CA GLY A 154 1.65 17.17 10.40
C GLY A 154 1.51 17.44 8.90
N TYR A 155 2.02 18.60 8.50
CA TYR A 155 2.18 19.00 7.09
C TYR A 155 3.52 18.50 6.55
N VAL A 156 3.59 18.28 5.24
CA VAL A 156 4.83 17.85 4.54
C VAL A 156 6.02 18.73 4.91
N ALA A 157 5.88 20.06 4.84
CA ALA A 157 6.97 20.98 5.17
C ALA A 157 7.58 20.75 6.57
N ARG A 158 6.76 20.38 7.57
CA ARG A 158 7.24 20.07 8.93
C ARG A 158 8.00 18.75 8.97
N HIS A 159 7.54 17.75 8.24
CA HIS A 159 8.17 16.42 8.22
C HIS A 159 9.50 16.44 7.49
N VAL A 160 9.55 17.06 6.30
CA VAL A 160 10.78 17.20 5.50
C VAL A 160 11.85 18.00 6.25
N ALA A 161 11.46 19.06 6.99
CA ALA A 161 12.42 19.82 7.80
C ALA A 161 13.10 19.01 8.91
N ASN A 162 12.50 17.88 9.32
CA ASN A 162 13.04 16.97 10.34
C ASN A 162 13.55 15.66 9.73
N GLU A 163 13.60 15.55 8.39
CA GLU A 163 14.09 14.37 7.71
C GLU A 163 15.62 14.32 7.80
N GLY A 164 16.14 13.29 8.47
CA GLY A 164 17.59 13.03 8.55
C GLY A 164 18.12 12.32 7.30
N ASP A 165 19.45 12.22 7.21
CA ASP A 165 20.13 11.58 6.06
C ASP A 165 19.92 10.06 5.97
N ASP A 166 19.34 9.42 6.98
CA ASP A 166 19.12 7.97 7.10
C ASP A 166 17.73 7.51 6.60
N GLY A 167 17.11 8.27 5.69
CA GLY A 167 15.77 8.03 5.16
C GLY A 167 15.65 6.94 4.09
N ARG A 168 16.76 6.33 3.62
CA ARG A 168 16.73 5.35 2.53
C ARG A 168 16.02 4.05 2.90
N ILE A 169 15.27 3.50 1.94
CA ILE A 169 14.64 2.18 2.07
C ILE A 169 15.67 1.10 1.66
N GLU A 170 15.88 0.13 2.56
CA GLU A 170 16.50 -1.14 2.21
C GLU A 170 15.46 -2.06 1.58
N TRP A 171 15.50 -2.16 0.25
CA TRP A 171 14.50 -2.83 -0.56
C TRP A 171 14.65 -4.36 -0.52
N GLU A 172 13.57 -5.04 -0.15
CA GLU A 172 13.38 -6.47 -0.41
C GLU A 172 13.18 -6.67 -1.92
N THR A 173 13.93 -7.61 -2.49
CA THR A 173 13.92 -7.89 -3.94
C THR A 173 12.83 -8.87 -4.36
N LYS A 174 12.20 -9.54 -3.40
CA LYS A 174 11.12 -10.50 -3.63
C LYS A 174 9.84 -10.02 -2.92
N PRO A 175 8.67 -10.24 -3.52
CA PRO A 175 7.41 -10.03 -2.82
C PRO A 175 7.24 -11.05 -1.68
N PRO A 176 6.30 -10.82 -0.74
CA PRO A 176 5.92 -11.83 0.24
C PRO A 176 5.43 -13.09 -0.49
N GLU A 177 5.73 -14.28 0.05
CA GLU A 177 5.29 -15.55 -0.57
C GLU A 177 3.77 -15.63 -0.69
N LYS A 178 3.07 -15.13 0.34
CA LYS A 178 1.63 -15.06 0.40
C LYS A 178 1.16 -13.65 0.73
N VAL A 179 0.01 -13.29 0.17
CA VAL A 179 -0.65 -12.01 0.40
C VAL A 179 -2.10 -12.26 0.75
N LYS A 180 -2.63 -11.46 1.67
CA LYS A 180 -4.00 -11.57 2.14
C LYS A 180 -4.99 -11.17 1.05
N CYS A 181 -5.76 -12.15 0.60
CA CYS A 181 -7.00 -11.98 -0.13
C CYS A 181 -8.10 -11.57 0.86
N MET A 182 -8.83 -10.50 0.57
CA MET A 182 -9.96 -10.02 1.38
C MET A 182 -11.14 -9.73 0.47
N LEU A 183 -12.01 -10.71 0.23
CA LEU A 183 -13.19 -10.53 -0.64
C LEU A 183 -14.10 -9.42 -0.06
N ASP A 184 -14.24 -9.48 1.26
CA ASP A 184 -14.81 -8.46 2.13
C ASP A 184 -14.07 -8.53 3.50
N TYR A 185 -14.54 -7.80 4.51
CA TYR A 185 -13.91 -7.78 5.83
C TYR A 185 -14.11 -9.07 6.65
N HIS A 186 -15.08 -9.91 6.30
CA HIS A 186 -15.33 -11.20 6.98
C HIS A 186 -14.61 -12.37 6.31
N HIS A 187 -14.43 -12.31 4.99
CA HIS A 187 -13.84 -13.38 4.19
C HIS A 187 -12.40 -13.03 3.78
N GLN A 188 -11.46 -13.39 4.66
CA GLN A 188 -10.04 -13.11 4.49
C GLN A 188 -9.22 -14.41 4.50
N THR A 189 -8.28 -14.55 3.57
CA THR A 189 -7.38 -15.71 3.52
C THR A 189 -6.03 -15.36 2.88
N PHE A 190 -4.96 -16.03 3.28
CA PHE A 190 -3.66 -15.87 2.64
C PHE A 190 -3.56 -16.78 1.41
N VAL A 191 -3.30 -16.17 0.25
CA VAL A 191 -3.09 -16.87 -1.02
C VAL A 191 -1.69 -16.56 -1.55
N ASP A 192 -1.20 -17.36 -2.49
CA ASP A 192 0.06 -17.08 -3.18
C ASP A 192 0.00 -15.69 -3.84
N TRP A 193 1.06 -14.89 -3.72
CA TRP A 193 1.06 -13.50 -4.17
C TRP A 193 0.79 -13.35 -5.68
N ASP A 194 1.19 -14.35 -6.47
CA ASP A 194 1.12 -14.44 -7.93
C ASP A 194 -0.05 -15.31 -8.44
N GLU A 195 -1.03 -15.64 -7.59
CA GLU A 195 -2.23 -16.40 -7.96
C GLU A 195 -2.89 -15.83 -9.24
N GLY A 196 -3.14 -16.64 -10.26
CA GLY A 196 -3.74 -16.16 -11.53
C GLY A 196 -2.76 -15.47 -12.50
N LEU A 197 -1.47 -15.29 -12.13
CA LEU A 197 -0.40 -14.93 -13.07
C LEU A 197 0.35 -16.15 -13.59
N ARG A 198 0.31 -17.27 -12.85
CA ARG A 198 0.94 -18.53 -13.28
C ARG A 198 0.18 -19.11 -14.49
N PRO A 199 0.87 -19.59 -15.54
CA PRO A 199 0.24 -20.35 -16.60
C PRO A 199 -0.49 -21.56 -16.00
N ARG A 200 -1.73 -21.81 -16.41
CA ARG A 200 -2.41 -23.06 -16.05
C ARG A 200 -1.57 -24.21 -16.58
N VAL A 201 -1.07 -25.07 -15.71
CA VAL A 201 -0.47 -26.34 -16.13
C VAL A 201 -1.59 -27.11 -16.82
N SER A 202 -1.43 -27.36 -18.11
CA SER A 202 -2.33 -28.20 -18.89
C SER A 202 -2.30 -29.62 -18.31
N GLY A 203 -3.23 -29.94 -17.40
CA GLY A 203 -3.25 -31.24 -16.75
C GLY A 203 -4.42 -31.48 -15.79
N GLU A 204 -4.95 -30.46 -15.12
CA GLU A 204 -6.12 -30.65 -14.25
C GLU A 204 -7.41 -30.37 -15.02
N ALA A 205 -7.86 -31.41 -15.72
CA ALA A 205 -9.25 -31.51 -16.15
C ALA A 205 -10.16 -31.35 -14.94
N ALA A 206 -11.14 -30.46 -15.05
CA ALA A 206 -12.22 -30.31 -14.10
C ALA A 206 -12.82 -31.70 -13.79
N ARG A 207 -12.76 -32.09 -12.52
CA ARG A 207 -13.63 -33.10 -11.94
C ARG A 207 -14.73 -32.40 -11.18
#